data_AF-A0A2V9M7Q3-F1
#
_entry.id   AF-A0A2V9M7Q3-F1
#
_cell.length_a   1.000
_cell.length_b   1.000
_cell.length_c   1.000
_cell.angle_alpha   90.00
_cell.angle_beta   90.00
_cell.angle_gamma   90.00
#
_symmetry.space_group_name_H-M   'P 1'
#
loop_
_entity.id
_entity.type
_entity.pdbx_description
1 polymer ?
#
loop_
_entity_poly.entity_id
_entity_poly.type
_entity_poly.pdbx_seq_one_letter_code
_entity_poly.pdbx_strand_id
1 'polypeptide(L)'
;MVGMADVGRDNWKGVLAERSLQSPAPFPAPPVHTQSAEEALELVLKEAGATLPRRDSVDARIISDVRNGTGKIINSEKEVGGWPQYASGEPPLSTAYDGIPDEWKKSHGLPLNDSNANAVNGDGYTELEVYLNSLVIP
;
A
#
# COMPACT_ATOMS: atom_id res chain seq x y z
N MET A 1 -19.79 22.78 -13.19
CA MET A 1 -20.66 22.09 -12.22
C MET A 1 -20.91 23.08 -11.08
N VAL A 2 -22.10 23.66 -10.98
CA VAL A 2 -22.43 24.58 -9.88
C VAL A 2 -23.06 23.72 -8.79
N GLY A 3 -22.39 23.61 -7.64
CA GLY A 3 -22.97 22.88 -6.50
C GLY A 3 -24.31 23.49 -6.06
N MET A 4 -25.19 22.69 -5.49
CA MET A 4 -26.42 23.22 -4.89
C MET A 4 -26.04 24.09 -3.69
N ALA A 5 -26.19 25.41 -3.83
CA ALA A 5 -25.82 26.40 -2.81
C ALA A 5 -26.50 26.16 -1.45
N ASP A 6 -27.65 25.48 -1.45
CA ASP A 6 -28.36 25.11 -0.24
C ASP A 6 -27.72 23.92 0.49
N VAL A 7 -27.15 22.96 -0.24
CA VAL A 7 -26.41 21.83 0.33
C VAL A 7 -25.05 22.29 0.86
N GLY A 8 -24.37 23.20 0.14
CA GLY A 8 -23.09 23.76 0.61
C GLY A 8 -23.21 24.57 1.91
N ARG A 9 -24.40 25.06 2.23
CA ARG A 9 -24.71 25.76 3.50
C ARG A 9 -25.26 24.83 4.59
N ASP A 10 -25.86 23.72 4.19
CA ASP A 10 -26.43 22.71 5.06
C ASP A 10 -26.37 21.35 4.37
N ASN A 11 -25.32 20.57 4.67
CA ASN A 11 -25.10 19.26 4.07
C ASN A 11 -26.30 18.32 4.29
N TRP A 12 -27.14 18.57 5.31
CA TRP A 12 -28.35 17.78 5.57
C TRP A 12 -29.40 17.90 4.46
N LYS A 13 -29.45 19.02 3.74
CA LYS A 13 -30.35 19.19 2.59
C LYS A 13 -30.02 18.28 1.42
N GLY A 14 -28.82 17.67 1.42
CA GLY A 14 -28.40 16.66 0.45
C GLY A 14 -28.70 15.22 0.89
N VAL A 15 -29.18 15.01 2.12
CA VAL A 15 -29.46 13.68 2.67
C VAL A 15 -30.91 13.30 2.40
N LEU A 16 -31.13 12.20 1.67
CA LEU A 16 -32.45 11.64 1.38
C LEU A 16 -32.96 10.76 2.54
N ALA A 17 -32.94 11.29 3.76
CA ALA A 17 -33.37 10.58 4.97
C ALA A 17 -34.11 11.52 5.93
N GLU A 18 -34.93 10.97 6.81
CA GLU A 18 -35.59 11.76 7.84
C GLU A 18 -34.57 12.40 8.79
N ARG A 19 -34.76 13.68 9.12
CA ARG A 19 -33.90 14.41 10.07
C ARG A 19 -33.90 13.82 11.48
N SER A 20 -34.92 13.02 11.81
CA SER A 20 -35.01 12.21 13.03
C SER A 20 -33.87 11.20 13.16
N LEU A 21 -33.22 10.81 12.05
CA LEU A 21 -32.08 9.89 12.02
C LEU A 21 -30.73 10.60 12.22
N GLN A 22 -30.72 11.93 12.29
CA GLN A 22 -29.51 12.72 12.53
C GLN A 22 -29.05 12.52 13.98
N SER A 23 -27.82 12.04 14.16
CA SER A 23 -27.21 12.07 15.49
C SER A 23 -27.01 13.53 15.93
N PRO A 24 -27.43 13.92 17.14
CA PRO A 24 -27.25 15.29 17.64
C PRO A 24 -25.79 15.63 17.94
N ALA A 25 -24.90 14.63 17.98
CA ALA A 25 -23.46 14.78 18.16
C ALA A 25 -22.70 13.78 17.26
N PRO A 26 -21.44 14.07 16.91
CA PRO A 26 -20.59 13.10 16.22
C PRO A 26 -20.45 11.80 17.02
N PHE A 27 -20.39 10.66 16.32
CA PHE A 27 -20.04 9.41 16.98
C PHE A 27 -18.60 9.48 17.50
N PRO A 28 -18.31 8.91 18.68
CA PRO A 28 -16.94 8.77 19.14
C PRO A 28 -16.09 8.05 18.10
N ALA A 29 -15.05 8.73 17.60
CA ALA A 29 -14.06 8.12 16.74
C ALA A 29 -12.89 7.63 17.59
N PRO A 30 -12.25 6.49 17.25
CA PRO A 30 -11.00 6.11 17.88
C PRO A 30 -9.95 7.21 17.65
N PRO A 31 -9.05 7.44 18.61
CA PRO A 31 -7.96 8.40 18.43
C PRO A 31 -7.09 7.94 17.26
N VAL A 32 -6.65 8.90 16.44
CA VAL A 32 -5.71 8.67 15.35
C VAL A 32 -4.37 9.30 15.69
N HIS A 33 -3.29 8.70 15.22
CA HIS A 33 -1.99 9.33 15.25
C HIS A 33 -1.96 10.44 14.19
N THR A 34 -1.56 11.65 14.57
CA THR A 34 -1.41 12.77 13.65
C THR A 34 0.04 13.20 13.58
N GLN A 35 0.42 13.80 12.46
CA GLN A 35 1.73 14.39 12.22
C GLN A 35 1.54 15.80 11.69
N SER A 36 2.56 16.66 11.83
CA SER A 36 2.61 17.91 11.08
C SER A 36 2.71 17.64 9.58
N ALA A 37 2.38 18.65 8.76
CA ALA A 37 2.47 18.50 7.31
C ALA A 37 3.92 18.25 6.86
N GLU A 38 4.87 18.88 7.55
CA GLU A 38 6.30 18.75 7.31
C GLU A 38 6.81 17.34 7.63
N GLU A 39 6.42 16.78 8.78
CA GLU A 39 6.76 15.40 9.16
C GLU A 39 6.13 14.39 8.21
N ALA A 40 4.84 14.58 7.86
CA ALA A 40 4.15 13.71 6.93
C ALA A 40 4.82 13.70 5.55
N LEU A 41 5.25 14.87 5.05
CA LEU A 41 5.98 14.98 3.79
C LEU A 41 7.28 14.15 3.83
N GLU A 42 8.09 14.31 4.87
CA GLU A 42 9.37 13.57 4.97
C GLU A 42 9.17 12.06 5.13
N LEU A 43 8.17 11.63 5.91
CA LEU A 43 7.83 10.21 6.05
C LEU A 43 7.40 9.60 4.71
N VAL A 44 6.49 10.26 3.99
CA VAL A 44 6.02 9.81 2.68
C VAL A 44 7.18 9.74 1.70
N LEU A 45 8.05 10.76 1.65
CA LEU A 45 9.18 10.77 0.72
C LEU A 45 10.21 9.67 1.04
N LYS A 46 10.32 9.28 2.31
CA LYS A 46 11.20 8.21 2.75
C LYS A 46 10.64 6.82 2.45
N GLU A 47 9.34 6.61 2.65
CA GLU A 47 8.75 5.26 2.74
C GLU A 47 7.85 4.87 1.57
N ALA A 48 7.28 5.82 0.82
CA ALA A 48 6.33 5.49 -0.25
C ALA A 48 6.98 4.76 -1.43
N GLY A 49 6.31 3.78 -2.03
CA GLY A 49 6.79 3.06 -3.22
C GLY A 49 7.54 1.76 -2.90
N ALA A 50 8.08 1.11 -3.92
CA ALA A 50 8.79 -0.16 -3.77
C ALA A 50 10.25 0.11 -3.38
N THR A 51 10.53 0.10 -2.07
CA THR A 51 11.83 0.55 -1.54
C THR A 51 12.83 -0.57 -1.29
N LEU A 52 12.41 -1.84 -1.34
CA LEU A 52 13.26 -3.00 -1.09
C LEU A 52 13.76 -3.66 -2.38
N PRO A 53 15.03 -4.11 -2.42
CA PRO A 53 16.11 -3.79 -1.49
C PRO A 53 16.60 -2.33 -1.63
N ARG A 54 16.19 -1.66 -2.69
CA ARG A 54 16.42 -0.23 -2.95
C ARG A 54 15.32 0.29 -3.88
N ARG A 55 15.04 1.58 -3.82
CA ARG A 55 14.18 2.28 -4.80
C ARG A 55 14.72 2.09 -6.21
N ASP A 56 13.81 1.88 -7.16
CA ASP A 56 14.15 1.91 -8.57
C ASP A 56 14.33 3.36 -9.08
N SER A 57 14.67 3.48 -10.36
CA SER A 57 14.87 4.79 -11.01
C SER A 57 13.58 5.61 -11.16
N VAL A 58 12.42 4.96 -11.25
CA VAL A 58 11.12 5.61 -11.40
C VAL A 58 10.69 6.23 -10.08
N ASP A 59 10.72 5.47 -9.00
CA ASP A 59 10.42 5.94 -7.64
C ASP A 59 11.38 7.05 -7.24
N ALA A 60 12.68 6.88 -7.50
CA ALA A 60 13.68 7.92 -7.22
C ALA A 60 13.38 9.24 -7.96
N ARG A 61 12.97 9.17 -9.22
CA ARG A 61 12.54 10.34 -10.00
C ARG A 61 11.30 10.99 -9.39
N ILE A 62 10.28 10.22 -9.04
CA ILE A 62 9.03 10.75 -8.46
C ILE A 62 9.32 11.45 -7.12
N ILE A 63 10.16 10.86 -6.26
CA ILE A 63 10.59 11.49 -5.00
C ILE A 63 11.30 12.82 -5.26
N SER A 64 12.19 12.87 -6.26
CA SER A 64 12.87 14.10 -6.66
C SER A 64 11.89 15.15 -7.21
N ASP A 65 10.93 14.73 -8.04
CA ASP A 65 9.92 15.59 -8.64
C ASP A 65 9.04 16.24 -7.57
N VAL A 66 8.65 15.49 -6.52
CA VAL A 66 7.89 16.02 -5.38
C VAL A 66 8.73 16.98 -4.55
N ARG A 67 9.97 16.61 -4.20
CA ARG A 67 10.87 17.48 -3.42
C ARG A 67 11.12 18.83 -4.09
N ASN A 68 11.24 18.83 -5.42
CA ASN A 68 11.57 20.02 -6.20
C ASN A 68 10.35 20.73 -6.78
N GLY A 69 9.14 20.16 -6.65
CA GLY A 69 7.93 20.70 -7.26
C GLY A 69 7.98 20.74 -8.79
N THR A 70 8.64 19.76 -9.41
CA THR A 70 8.90 19.70 -10.87
C THR A 70 8.12 18.61 -11.59
N GLY A 71 7.32 17.84 -10.86
CA GLY A 71 6.49 16.77 -11.42
C GLY A 71 5.47 17.29 -12.45
N LYS A 72 5.17 16.46 -13.44
CA LYS A 72 4.17 16.74 -14.48
C LYS A 72 3.32 15.50 -14.75
N ILE A 73 2.09 15.73 -15.22
CA ILE A 73 1.27 14.66 -15.80
C ILE A 73 1.85 14.33 -17.17
N ILE A 74 2.20 13.06 -17.37
CA ILE A 74 2.75 12.54 -18.63
C ILE A 74 1.62 11.95 -19.48
N ASN A 75 1.78 12.01 -20.80
CA ASN A 75 0.91 11.33 -21.76
C ASN A 75 1.47 9.98 -22.20
N SER A 76 2.78 9.74 -21.98
CA SER A 76 3.43 8.45 -22.16
C SER A 76 4.61 8.29 -21.19
N GLU A 77 4.86 7.05 -20.77
CA GLU A 77 6.04 6.62 -20.02
C GLU A 77 7.36 7.02 -20.69
N LYS A 78 7.38 7.12 -22.02
CA LYS A 78 8.56 7.52 -22.80
C LYS A 78 9.03 8.94 -22.50
N GLU A 79 8.14 9.82 -22.05
CA GLU A 79 8.49 11.19 -21.66
C GLU A 79 9.45 11.27 -20.47
N VAL A 80 9.56 10.17 -19.72
CA VAL A 80 10.32 10.08 -18.47
C VAL A 80 11.29 8.89 -18.47
N GLY A 81 11.61 8.37 -19.65
CA GLY A 81 12.60 7.30 -19.84
C GLY A 81 12.01 5.89 -20.01
N GLY A 82 10.70 5.72 -19.86
CA GLY A 82 10.01 4.44 -20.01
C GLY A 82 10.05 3.54 -18.78
N TRP A 83 9.63 2.29 -18.97
CA TRP A 83 9.66 1.29 -17.90
C TRP A 83 11.10 0.84 -17.62
N PRO A 84 11.51 0.76 -16.35
CA PRO A 84 12.83 0.28 -15.98
C PRO A 84 12.98 -1.19 -16.38
N GLN A 85 14.17 -1.55 -16.83
CA GLN A 85 14.52 -2.95 -17.05
C GLN A 85 15.09 -3.53 -15.76
N TYR A 86 14.42 -4.52 -15.20
CA TYR A 86 14.91 -5.22 -14.01
C TYR A 86 15.80 -6.39 -14.40
N ALA A 87 16.96 -6.49 -13.75
CA ALA A 87 17.75 -7.71 -13.79
C ALA A 87 16.99 -8.80 -13.01
N SER A 88 16.78 -9.95 -13.64
CA SER A 88 16.28 -11.13 -12.93
C SER A 88 17.40 -11.69 -12.05
N GLY A 89 17.07 -12.02 -10.81
CA GLY A 89 17.95 -12.78 -9.91
C GLY A 89 17.60 -14.27 -9.95
N GLU A 90 18.45 -15.08 -9.33
CA GLU A 90 18.11 -16.48 -9.07
C GLU A 90 17.02 -16.53 -7.98
N PRO A 91 15.82 -17.05 -8.27
CA PRO A 91 14.78 -17.17 -7.26
C PRO A 91 15.19 -18.22 -6.22
N PRO A 92 14.79 -18.05 -4.95
CA PRO A 92 15.03 -19.07 -3.94
C PRO A 92 14.31 -20.38 -4.32
N LEU A 93 14.93 -21.51 -3.96
CA LEU A 93 14.36 -22.83 -4.23
C LEU A 93 13.00 -23.01 -3.53
N SER A 94 12.01 -23.51 -4.27
CA SER A 94 10.73 -23.98 -3.76
C SER A 94 10.47 -25.38 -4.31
N THR A 95 10.63 -26.40 -3.47
CA THR A 95 10.44 -27.81 -3.84
C THR A 95 9.00 -28.09 -4.29
N ALA A 96 8.02 -27.40 -3.69
CA ALA A 96 6.61 -27.55 -4.00
C ALA A 96 6.11 -26.66 -5.16
N TYR A 97 6.94 -25.72 -5.65
CA TYR A 97 6.59 -24.75 -6.69
C TYR A 97 5.32 -23.92 -6.37
N ASP A 98 5.08 -23.64 -5.09
CA ASP A 98 3.90 -22.94 -4.59
C ASP A 98 4.16 -21.46 -4.26
N GLY A 99 5.36 -20.98 -4.57
CA GLY A 99 5.77 -19.60 -4.34
C GLY A 99 6.38 -19.35 -2.96
N ILE A 100 6.43 -20.34 -2.08
CA ILE A 100 7.04 -20.23 -0.75
C ILE A 100 8.42 -20.94 -0.76
N PRO A 101 9.52 -20.25 -0.39
CA PRO A 101 10.86 -20.82 -0.34
C PRO A 101 11.00 -21.95 0.68
N ASP A 102 11.82 -22.95 0.35
CA ASP A 102 12.11 -24.08 1.24
C ASP A 102 12.73 -23.62 2.57
N GLU A 103 13.66 -22.67 2.54
CA GLU A 103 14.27 -22.13 3.75
C GLU A 103 13.25 -21.48 4.69
N TRP A 104 12.27 -20.76 4.13
CA TRP A 104 11.20 -20.16 4.90
C TRP A 104 10.28 -21.25 5.49
N LYS A 105 9.93 -22.28 4.72
CA LYS A 105 9.14 -23.42 5.23
C LYS A 105 9.86 -24.12 6.38
N LYS A 106 11.17 -24.35 6.27
CA LYS A 106 11.99 -24.96 7.35
C LYS A 106 11.93 -24.14 8.63
N SER A 107 12.07 -22.82 8.54
CA SER A 107 12.05 -21.96 9.73
C SER A 107 10.68 -21.89 10.40
N HIS A 108 9.60 -22.18 9.67
CA HIS A 108 8.22 -22.18 10.16
C HIS A 108 7.67 -23.60 10.44
N GLY A 109 8.51 -24.64 10.36
CA GLY A 109 8.12 -26.02 10.65
C GLY A 109 7.17 -26.64 9.64
N LEU A 110 7.14 -26.13 8.40
CA LEU A 110 6.27 -26.58 7.33
C LEU A 110 6.92 -27.68 6.46
N PRO A 111 6.14 -28.62 5.90
CA PRO A 111 6.66 -29.62 4.97
C PRO A 111 7.10 -28.99 3.65
N LEU A 112 8.30 -29.33 3.17
CA LEU A 112 8.85 -28.74 1.92
C LEU A 112 8.08 -29.14 0.66
N ASN A 113 7.47 -30.33 0.69
CA ASN A 113 6.71 -30.90 -0.42
C ASN A 113 5.20 -30.61 -0.34
N ASP A 114 4.74 -29.90 0.69
CA ASP A 114 3.37 -29.43 0.74
C ASP A 114 3.25 -28.19 -0.15
N SER A 115 2.39 -28.28 -1.17
CA SER A 115 2.13 -27.21 -2.14
C SER A 115 0.94 -26.33 -1.75
N ASN A 116 0.33 -26.55 -0.58
CA ASN A 116 -0.82 -25.79 -0.14
C ASN A 116 -0.42 -24.45 0.50
N ALA A 117 0.05 -23.52 -0.33
CA ALA A 117 0.33 -22.14 0.10
C ALA A 117 -0.89 -21.39 0.66
N ASN A 118 -2.11 -21.91 0.42
CA ASN A 118 -3.38 -21.36 0.93
C ASN A 118 -3.80 -21.96 2.29
N ALA A 119 -2.96 -22.80 2.92
CA ALA A 119 -3.22 -23.28 4.27
C ALA A 119 -3.33 -22.07 5.22
N VAL A 120 -4.45 -22.00 5.97
CA VAL A 120 -4.72 -20.89 6.89
C VAL A 120 -4.20 -21.24 8.27
N ASN A 121 -3.41 -20.35 8.85
CA ASN A 121 -2.85 -20.49 10.19
C ASN A 121 -3.85 -20.10 11.29
N GLY A 122 -3.43 -20.18 12.55
CA GLY A 122 -4.26 -19.85 13.72
C GLY A 122 -4.72 -18.39 13.79
N ASP A 123 -4.04 -17.49 13.08
CA ASP A 123 -4.35 -16.05 13.03
C ASP A 123 -5.26 -15.67 11.85
N GLY A 124 -5.64 -16.64 11.01
CA GLY A 124 -6.56 -16.44 9.89
C GLY A 124 -5.89 -16.01 8.59
N TYR A 125 -4.56 -16.06 8.50
CA TYR A 125 -3.80 -15.77 7.28
C TYR A 125 -3.30 -17.04 6.60
N THR A 126 -3.20 -17.01 5.28
CA THR A 126 -2.55 -18.07 4.50
C THR A 126 -1.04 -18.05 4.72
N GLU A 127 -0.38 -19.21 4.62
CA GLU A 127 1.09 -19.27 4.67
C GLU A 127 1.75 -18.37 3.61
N LEU A 128 1.12 -18.22 2.43
CA LEU A 128 1.58 -17.28 1.41
C LEU A 128 1.53 -15.82 1.87
N GLU A 129 0.44 -15.39 2.51
CA GLU A 129 0.32 -14.03 3.04
C GLU A 129 1.37 -13.76 4.12
N VAL A 130 1.59 -14.72 5.02
CA VAL A 130 2.63 -14.61 6.06
C VAL A 130 4.02 -14.51 5.43
N TYR A 131 4.32 -15.34 4.43
CA TYR A 131 5.58 -15.27 3.69
C TYR A 131 5.76 -13.91 2.99
N LEU A 132 4.79 -13.46 2.20
CA LEU A 132 4.86 -12.18 1.49
C LEU A 132 5.03 -10.99 2.45
N ASN A 133 4.35 -11.03 3.60
CA ASN A 133 4.49 -10.01 4.62
C ASN A 133 5.88 -10.03 5.28
N SER A 134 6.49 -11.21 5.44
CA SER A 134 7.87 -11.31 5.95
C SER A 134 8.93 -10.72 5.01
N LEU A 135 8.61 -10.51 3.73
CA LEU A 135 9.53 -9.88 2.77
C LEU A 135 9.62 -8.35 2.93
N VAL A 136 8.62 -7.73 3.55
CA VAL A 136 8.50 -6.26 3.65
C VAL A 136 8.71 -5.70 5.06
N ILE A 137 8.70 -6.57 6.07
CA ILE A 137 8.98 -6.19 7.47
C ILE A 137 10.48 -6.35 7.73
N PRO A 138 11.18 -5.28 8.20
CA PRO A 138 12.60 -5.35 8.57
C PRO A 138 12.88 -6.14 9.85
#